data_AF-A0A1G2YRV7-F1
#
_entry.id   AF-A0A1G2YRV7-F1
#
_cell.length_a   1.000
_cell.length_b   1.000
_cell.length_c   1.000
_cell.angle_alpha   90.00
_cell.angle_beta   90.00
_cell.angle_gamma   90.00
#
_symmetry.space_group_name_H-M   'P 1'
#
loop_
_entity.id
_entity.type
_entity.pdbx_description
1 polymer ?
#
loop_
_entity_poly.entity_id
_entity_poly.type
_entity_poly.pdbx_seq_one_letter_code
_entity_poly.pdbx_strand_id
1 'polypeptide(L)'
;MQPRLIQLTQNEVALVDAADYPELSRFKWFAKWTGRNGAIYAARSLKKDHKTKTVYMHRLITGALAGEEVDHDDGKTLNNQRGNLKVTTKAENLKNRVYGKIGARNHNALAAAV
;
A
#
# COMPACT_ATOMS: atom_id res chain seq x y z
N MET A 1 0.91 -18.01 6.08
CA MET A 1 -0.14 -17.56 7.01
C MET A 1 -1.39 -17.30 6.20
N GLN A 2 -2.58 -17.66 6.69
CA GLN A 2 -3.83 -17.31 5.98
C GLN A 2 -4.14 -15.82 6.15
N PRO A 3 -4.57 -15.12 5.08
CA PRO A 3 -4.96 -13.71 5.20
C PRO A 3 -6.25 -13.55 6.00
N ARG A 4 -6.42 -12.39 6.62
CA ARG A 4 -7.65 -11.94 7.27
C ARG A 4 -8.19 -10.69 6.56
N LEU A 5 -9.50 -10.49 6.65
CA LEU A 5 -10.20 -9.38 6.00
C LEU A 5 -10.65 -8.34 7.02
N ILE A 6 -10.39 -7.07 6.73
CA ILE A 6 -10.93 -5.92 7.45
C ILE A 6 -11.88 -5.17 6.53
N GLN A 7 -13.14 -5.04 6.97
CA GLN A 7 -14.17 -4.29 6.25
C GLN A 7 -13.87 -2.79 6.30
N LEU A 8 -14.02 -2.13 5.16
CA LEU A 8 -13.87 -0.68 5.00
C LEU A 8 -15.22 -0.07 4.60
N THR A 9 -15.26 1.26 4.53
CA THR A 9 -16.37 1.98 3.89
C THR A 9 -16.41 1.69 2.39
N GLN A 10 -17.55 1.94 1.75
CA GLN A 10 -17.73 1.79 0.28
C GLN A 10 -17.63 0.34 -0.21
N ASN A 11 -17.97 -0.63 0.65
CA ASN A 11 -17.94 -2.07 0.37
C ASN A 11 -16.54 -2.61 0.01
N GLU A 12 -15.49 -1.89 0.36
CA GLU A 12 -14.11 -2.30 0.15
C GLU A 12 -13.60 -3.16 1.31
N VAL A 13 -12.59 -3.98 1.03
CA VAL A 13 -11.96 -4.86 2.03
C VAL A 13 -10.45 -4.79 1.95
N ALA A 14 -9.80 -4.74 3.12
CA ALA A 14 -8.35 -4.84 3.22
C ALA A 14 -7.94 -6.26 3.61
N LEU A 15 -6.93 -6.81 2.92
CA LEU A 15 -6.26 -8.06 3.29
C LEU A 15 -5.10 -7.75 4.24
N VAL A 16 -4.97 -8.50 5.32
CA VAL A 16 -3.88 -8.37 6.30
C VAL A 16 -3.41 -9.74 6.75
N ASP A 17 -2.20 -9.84 7.28
CA ASP A 17 -1.74 -11.08 7.88
C ASP A 17 -2.48 -11.38 9.19
N ALA A 18 -2.66 -12.67 9.49
CA ALA A 18 -3.33 -13.11 10.71
C ALA A 18 -2.68 -12.57 12.00
N ALA A 19 -1.37 -12.30 11.98
CA ALA A 19 -0.63 -11.76 13.12
C ALA A 19 -0.96 -10.28 13.41
N ASP A 20 -1.25 -9.49 12.37
CA ASP A 20 -1.56 -8.06 12.51
C ASP A 20 -3.05 -7.79 12.76
N TYR A 21 -3.90 -8.76 12.40
CA TYR A 21 -5.35 -8.64 12.52
C TYR A 21 -5.84 -8.24 13.93
N PRO A 22 -5.37 -8.83 15.04
CA PRO A 22 -5.85 -8.48 16.38
C PRO A 22 -5.62 -7.02 16.74
N GLU A 23 -4.54 -6.40 16.28
CA GLU A 23 -4.27 -4.99 16.53
C GLU A 23 -5.05 -4.08 15.58
N LEU A 24 -5.06 -4.42 14.28
CA LEU A 24 -5.69 -3.59 13.25
C LEU A 24 -7.21 -3.55 13.35
N SER A 25 -7.85 -4.67 13.74
CA SER A 25 -9.30 -4.80 13.87
C SER A 25 -9.91 -3.95 15.00
N ARG A 26 -9.07 -3.39 15.89
CA ARG A 26 -9.50 -2.49 16.97
C ARG A 26 -9.90 -1.11 16.47
N PHE A 27 -9.58 -0.78 15.23
CA PHE A 27 -9.78 0.55 14.68
C PHE A 27 -10.84 0.57 13.58
N LYS A 28 -11.51 1.72 13.46
CA LYS A 28 -12.41 1.99 12.34
C LYS A 28 -11.59 2.47 11.14
N TRP A 29 -11.62 1.67 10.08
CA TRP A 29 -10.95 1.94 8.82
C TRP A 29 -11.97 2.37 7.75
N PHE A 30 -11.52 3.17 6.79
CA PHE A 30 -12.29 3.62 5.64
C PHE A 30 -11.45 3.54 4.37
N ALA A 31 -12.13 3.36 3.24
CA ALA A 31 -11.55 3.40 1.91
C ALA A 31 -11.28 4.85 1.52
N LYS A 32 -10.01 5.19 1.29
CA LYS A 32 -9.56 6.51 0.87
C LYS A 32 -9.10 6.47 -0.58
N TRP A 33 -9.89 7.08 -1.46
CA TRP A 33 -9.49 7.32 -2.83
C TRP A 33 -8.34 8.31 -2.91
N THR A 34 -7.37 7.99 -3.75
CA THR A 34 -6.32 8.90 -4.17
C THR A 34 -6.53 9.19 -5.65
N GLY A 35 -6.54 10.47 -6.03
CA GLY A 35 -6.76 10.88 -7.43
C GLY A 35 -5.67 10.39 -8.40
N ARG A 36 -4.64 9.71 -7.90
CA ARG A 36 -3.56 9.11 -8.67
C ARG A 36 -3.98 7.70 -9.09
N ASN A 37 -4.30 7.53 -10.37
CA ASN A 37 -4.61 6.24 -11.00
C ASN A 37 -5.79 5.46 -10.38
N GLY A 38 -6.69 6.13 -9.64
CA GLY A 38 -7.82 5.48 -8.98
C GLY A 38 -7.43 4.58 -7.80
N ALA A 39 -6.24 4.73 -7.23
CA ALA A 39 -5.79 3.88 -6.13
C ALA A 39 -6.58 4.16 -4.84
N ILE A 40 -7.02 3.09 -4.17
CA ILE A 40 -7.79 3.13 -2.91
C ILE A 40 -6.93 2.57 -1.78
N TYR A 41 -6.79 3.33 -0.70
CA TYR A 41 -6.04 2.88 0.47
C TYR A 41 -6.94 2.69 1.68
N ALA A 42 -6.64 1.68 2.49
CA ALA A 42 -7.21 1.56 3.82
C ALA A 42 -6.59 2.63 4.74
N ALA A 43 -7.43 3.51 5.28
CA ALA A 43 -7.00 4.61 6.13
C ALA A 43 -7.91 4.76 7.35
N ARG A 44 -7.40 5.41 8.40
CA ARG A 44 -8.18 5.79 9.58
C ARG A 44 -7.90 7.24 9.95
N SER A 45 -8.84 7.83 10.67
CA SER A 45 -8.71 9.18 11.23
C SER A 45 -8.21 9.10 12.66
N LEU A 46 -7.18 9.87 12.96
CA LEU A 46 -6.62 10.06 14.29
C LEU A 46 -6.82 11.51 14.70
N LYS A 47 -7.66 11.76 15.71
CA LYS A 47 -7.83 13.10 16.29
C LYS A 47 -6.78 13.31 17.38
N LYS A 48 -5.98 14.36 17.26
CA LYS A 48 -4.98 14.77 18.25
C LYS A 48 -4.84 16.29 18.24
N ASP A 49 -4.89 16.93 19.41
CA ASP A 49 -4.68 18.37 19.60
C ASP A 49 -5.54 19.24 18.66
N HIS A 50 -6.85 18.96 18.62
CA HIS A 50 -7.83 19.61 17.73
C HIS A 50 -7.57 19.44 16.22
N LYS A 51 -6.59 18.63 15.82
CA LYS A 51 -6.27 18.31 14.43
C LYS A 51 -6.64 16.87 14.11
N THR A 52 -7.13 16.63 12.90
CA THR A 52 -7.35 15.28 12.39
C THR A 52 -6.20 14.90 11.47
N LYS A 53 -5.51 13.81 11.78
CA LYS A 53 -4.47 13.21 10.93
C LYS A 53 -5.01 11.93 10.30
N THR A 54 -4.65 11.70 9.05
CA THR A 54 -4.92 10.42 8.36
C THR A 54 -3.76 9.47 8.60
N VAL A 55 -4.07 8.24 9.03
CA VAL A 55 -3.11 7.15 9.20
C VAL A 55 -3.47 6.06 8.20
N TYR A 56 -2.50 5.64 7.38
CA TYR A 56 -2.67 4.57 6.40
C TYR A 56 -2.30 3.20 6.99
N MET A 57 -3.07 2.16 6.66
CA MET A 57 -2.88 0.81 7.18
C MET A 57 -1.48 0.26 6.85
N HIS A 58 -1.06 0.34 5.58
CA HIS A 58 0.26 -0.12 5.15
C HIS A 58 1.41 0.53 5.94
N ARG A 59 1.27 1.80 6.35
CA ARG A 59 2.28 2.50 7.16
C ARG A 59 2.29 2.04 8.60
N LEU A 60 1.11 1.77 9.16
CA LEU A 60 0.99 1.28 10.52
C LEU A 60 1.63 -0.11 10.67
N ILE A 61 1.43 -0.98 9.68
CA ILE A 61 1.98 -2.34 9.67
C ILE A 61 3.51 -2.31 9.55
N THR A 62 4.04 -1.48 8.65
CA THR A 62 5.48 -1.40 8.38
C THR A 62 6.25 -0.56 9.39
N GLY A 63 5.58 0.31 10.15
CA GLY A 63 6.26 1.27 11.03
C GLY A 63 6.98 2.39 10.29
N ALA A 64 6.64 2.63 9.01
CA ALA A 64 7.34 3.57 8.14
C ALA A 64 7.40 5.00 8.73
N LEU A 65 8.62 5.51 8.87
CA LEU A 65 8.96 6.81 9.43
C LEU A 65 8.57 7.96 8.50
N ALA A 66 8.57 9.18 9.06
CA ALA A 66 8.30 10.38 8.30
C ALA A 66 9.32 10.52 7.14
N GLY A 67 8.80 10.63 5.92
CA GLY A 67 9.64 10.73 4.71
C GLY A 67 9.90 9.41 4.00
N GLU A 68 9.61 8.27 4.63
CA GLU A 68 9.58 6.96 3.95
C GLU A 68 8.27 6.76 3.22
N GLU A 69 8.32 6.02 2.12
CA GLU A 69 7.16 5.58 1.34
C GLU A 69 7.01 4.06 1.49
N VAL A 70 5.81 3.55 1.22
CA VAL A 70 5.54 2.12 1.30
C VAL A 70 4.88 1.73 0.00
N ASP A 71 5.51 0.82 -0.72
CA ASP A 71 5.01 0.30 -1.99
C ASP A 71 4.40 -1.10 -1.78
N HIS A 72 3.43 -1.42 -2.63
CA HIS A 72 2.76 -2.73 -2.69
C HIS A 72 3.34 -3.51 -3.86
N ASP A 73 3.98 -4.66 -3.59
CA ASP A 73 4.67 -5.45 -4.62
C ASP A 73 3.70 -5.97 -5.70
N ASP A 74 2.47 -6.34 -5.31
CA ASP A 74 1.42 -6.77 -6.24
C ASP A 74 0.65 -5.63 -6.91
N GLY A 75 0.96 -4.37 -6.58
CA GLY A 75 0.26 -3.19 -7.06
C GLY A 75 -1.18 -3.03 -6.53
N LYS A 76 -1.65 -3.89 -5.62
CA LYS A 76 -3.00 -3.84 -5.03
C LYS A 76 -2.93 -3.16 -3.67
N THR A 77 -3.35 -1.90 -3.64
CA THR A 77 -3.24 -1.02 -2.47
C THR A 77 -4.05 -1.45 -1.24
N LEU A 78 -5.03 -2.36 -1.41
CA LEU A 78 -5.79 -2.97 -0.32
C LEU A 78 -5.20 -4.31 0.17
N ASN A 79 -4.17 -4.83 -0.48
CA ASN A 79 -3.41 -5.98 0.01
C ASN A 79 -2.30 -5.53 0.97
N ASN A 80 -2.63 -5.43 2.26
CA ASN A 80 -1.74 -4.91 3.31
C ASN A 80 -0.99 -6.01 4.07
N GLN A 81 -0.83 -7.20 3.49
CA GLN A 81 -0.01 -8.26 4.08
C GLN A 81 1.47 -7.86 4.11
N ARG A 82 2.20 -8.17 5.18
CA ARG A 82 3.60 -7.72 5.39
C ARG A 82 4.52 -8.12 4.25
N GLY A 83 4.37 -9.35 3.74
CA GLY A 83 5.16 -9.84 2.61
C GLY A 83 4.88 -9.13 1.28
N ASN A 84 3.79 -8.34 1.20
CA ASN A 84 3.42 -7.53 0.04
C ASN A 84 3.84 -6.05 0.20
N LEU A 85 4.36 -5.64 1.37
CA LEU A 85 4.67 -4.25 1.68
C LEU A 85 6.18 -4.03 1.72
N LYS A 86 6.64 -3.00 1.00
CA LYS A 86 8.05 -2.62 0.96
C LYS A 86 8.23 -1.18 1.40
N VAL A 87 8.98 -0.95 2.47
CA VAL A 87 9.40 0.40 2.86
C VAL A 87 10.50 0.85 1.92
N THR A 88 10.32 2.01 1.32
CA THR A 88 11.29 2.63 0.43
C THR A 88 11.63 4.03 0.93
N THR A 89 12.89 4.42 0.87
CA THR A 89 13.24 5.84 1.05
C THR A 89 12.84 6.63 -0.20
N LYS A 90 12.56 7.93 -0.08
CA LYS A 90 12.28 8.79 -1.25
C LYS A 90 13.35 8.69 -2.34
N ALA A 91 14.61 8.52 -1.96
CA ALA A 91 15.72 8.35 -2.89
C ALA A 91 15.67 7.01 -3.65
N GLU A 92 15.23 5.94 -2.99
CA GLU A 92 15.05 4.61 -3.59
C GLU A 92 13.76 4.52 -4.41
N ASN A 93 12.65 5.15 -3.98
CA ASN A 93 11.43 5.15 -4.77
C ASN A 93 11.60 5.93 -6.08
N LEU A 94 12.32 7.07 -6.06
CA LEU A 94 12.67 7.79 -7.28
C LEU A 94 13.46 6.90 -8.26
N LYS A 95 14.40 6.09 -7.77
CA LYS A 95 15.12 5.12 -8.60
C LYS A 95 14.19 4.02 -9.12
N ASN A 96 13.37 3.41 -8.27
CA ASN A 96 12.42 2.34 -8.67
C ASN A 96 11.39 2.83 -9.70
N ARG A 97 10.91 4.08 -9.58
CA ARG A 97 10.00 4.71 -10.55
C ARG A 97 10.66 5.02 -11.88
N VAL A 98 11.96 5.31 -11.90
CA VAL A 98 12.75 5.45 -13.13
C VAL A 98 12.95 4.09 -13.80
N TYR A 99 13.33 3.06 -13.05
CA TYR A 99 13.52 1.71 -13.59
C TYR A 99 12.20 1.06 -14.05
N GLY A 100 11.09 1.26 -13.34
CA GLY A 100 9.77 0.77 -13.75
C GLY A 100 9.29 1.38 -15.07
N LYS A 101 9.68 2.62 -15.41
CA LYS A 101 9.42 3.23 -16.72
C LYS A 101 10.33 2.72 -17.83
N ILE A 102 11.53 2.24 -17.50
CA ILE A 102 12.47 1.66 -18.47
C ILE A 102 12.08 0.21 -18.76
N GLY A 103 11.73 -0.59 -17.74
CA GLY A 103 11.27 -1.97 -17.89
C GLY A 103 9.93 -2.09 -18.64
N ALA A 104 9.01 -1.14 -18.43
CA ALA A 104 7.72 -1.13 -19.12
C ALA A 104 7.80 -0.74 -20.61
N ARG A 105 8.97 -0.33 -21.12
CA ARG A 105 9.17 0.02 -22.54
C ARG A 105 9.68 -1.13 -23.41
N ASN A 106 10.08 -2.26 -22.81
CA ASN A 106 10.70 -3.36 -23.55
C ASN A 106 9.87 -4.65 -23.46
N HIS A 107 8.63 -4.61 -23.95
CA HIS A 107 7.87 -5.80 -24.36
C HIS A 107 7.48 -5.69 -25.84
N ASN A 108 8.49 -5.59 -26.71
CA ASN A 108 8.44 -6.06 -28.10
C ASN A 108 9.78 -5.79 -28.78
N ALA A 109 10.66 -6.79 -28.86
CA ALA A 109 11.62 -6.97 -29.95
C ALA A 109 12.44 -8.26 -29.76
N LEU A 110 12.50 -9.04 -30.84
CA LEU A 110 13.34 -10.21 -31.14
C LEU A 110 12.96 -11.58 -30.54
N ALA A 111 12.25 -12.36 -31.35
CA ALA A 111 12.73 -13.66 -31.81
C ALA A 111 12.09 -14.04 -33.15
N ALA A 112 12.61 -13.45 -34.23
CA ALA A 112 12.42 -13.94 -35.61
C ALA A 112 13.78 -13.88 -36.30
N ALA A 113 14.50 -15.00 -36.30
CA ALA A 113 15.61 -15.32 -37.20
C ALA A 113 16.04 -16.78 -36.97
N VAL A 114 15.35 -17.72 -37.62
CA VAL A 114 15.96 -18.82 -38.39
C VAL A 114 15.14 -18.97 -39.66
#